data_AF-A0A968JX47-F1
#
_entry.id   AF-A0A968JX47-F1
#
_cell.length_a   1.000
_cell.length_b   1.000
_cell.length_c   1.000
_cell.angle_alpha   90.00
_cell.angle_beta   90.00
_cell.angle_gamma   90.00
#
_symmetry.space_group_name_H-M   'P 1'
#
loop_
_entity.id
_entity.type
_entity.pdbx_description
1 polymer ?
#
loop_
_entity_poly.entity_id
_entity_poly.type
_entity_poly.pdbx_seq_one_letter_code
_entity_poly.pdbx_strand_id
1 'polypeptide(L)'
;MSIPKYFIFFVLSLFQSFTFVLIGNSILEIKGMLWPYWLILFSASFFSNLLGLNVSNNMKTVVAIYILIPLLLVPQMLLGGAMVKFDKLNNRISTQKYVPVIGDIITARWAYEALMVYQFRYNKYQAELFEPEQNESHAAFYIDYLIPEVQTLADQCLIYRNDPGKKLRYSSFLLKIRTQLEKISSSENLPLFEAFEKLNEMSYSEQVHASLQNYLIKVTRYFSKELNSASLEKDQKLEDMASKIGGKDALILLHQQYYNNAVADIVMNKNDRDNLVYYKNEIIRKKEPVYQLPAARNGRAHFFAPEKKLGRYYLNTFWFNVMAIWMMNLVLYLFLQRGMVKIAGSAIKSFAAFKKNN
;
A
#
# COMPACT_ATOMS: atom_id res chain seq x y z
N MET A 1 9.47 37.09 -10.33
CA MET A 1 10.50 36.13 -9.88
C MET A 1 10.98 35.37 -11.11
N SER A 2 12.22 35.60 -11.52
CA SER A 2 12.71 35.18 -12.83
C SER A 2 12.93 33.66 -12.90
N ILE A 3 12.56 33.06 -14.04
CA ILE A 3 12.77 31.65 -14.43
C ILE A 3 14.16 31.07 -14.05
N PRO A 4 15.28 31.82 -14.02
CA PRO A 4 16.60 31.29 -13.68
C PRO A 4 16.71 30.64 -12.31
N LYS A 5 15.99 31.12 -11.28
CA LYS A 5 16.16 30.59 -9.91
C LYS A 5 15.74 29.12 -9.78
N TYR A 6 14.63 28.73 -10.41
CA TYR A 6 14.14 27.35 -10.34
C TYR A 6 15.05 26.39 -11.08
N PHE A 7 15.56 26.81 -12.23
CA PHE A 7 16.48 26.02 -13.02
C PHE A 7 17.78 25.75 -12.24
N ILE A 8 18.31 26.75 -11.54
CA ILE A 8 19.48 26.59 -10.67
C ILE A 8 19.19 25.55 -9.56
N PHE A 9 18.06 25.65 -8.85
CA PHE A 9 17.72 24.68 -7.80
C PHE A 9 17.43 23.28 -8.34
N PHE A 10 16.87 23.16 -9.54
CA PHE A 10 16.68 21.87 -10.21
C PHE A 10 18.01 21.19 -10.49
N VAL A 11 18.95 21.91 -11.11
CA VAL A 11 20.29 21.39 -11.43
C VAL A 11 21.05 21.05 -10.15
N LEU A 12 20.99 21.91 -9.13
CA LEU A 12 21.61 21.65 -7.83
C LEU A 12 21.04 20.39 -7.18
N SER A 13 19.71 20.23 -7.12
CA SER A 13 19.07 19.01 -6.61
C SER A 13 19.51 17.76 -7.37
N LEU A 14 19.65 17.86 -8.68
CA LEU A 14 20.04 16.74 -9.55
C LEU A 14 21.43 16.23 -9.16
N PHE A 15 22.42 17.12 -9.07
CA PHE A 15 23.80 16.77 -8.70
C PHE A 15 23.93 16.38 -7.24
N GLN A 16 23.33 17.15 -6.31
CA GLN A 16 23.45 16.90 -4.88
C GLN A 16 22.86 15.54 -4.50
N SER A 17 21.66 15.21 -4.99
CA SER A 17 21.03 13.92 -4.71
C SER A 17 21.81 12.76 -5.34
N PHE A 18 22.39 12.95 -6.54
CA PHE A 18 23.20 11.93 -7.18
C PHE A 18 24.44 11.58 -6.33
N THR A 19 25.21 12.59 -5.93
CA THR A 19 26.40 12.40 -5.11
C THR A 19 26.05 11.78 -3.75
N PHE A 20 24.95 12.22 -3.13
CA PHE A 20 24.48 11.65 -1.87
C PHE A 20 24.16 10.15 -1.99
N VAL A 21 23.43 9.75 -3.03
CA VAL A 21 23.08 8.33 -3.23
C VAL A 21 24.31 7.52 -3.62
N LEU A 22 25.20 8.06 -4.46
CA LEU A 22 26.42 7.37 -4.85
C LEU A 22 27.29 7.04 -3.63
N ILE A 23 27.54 8.02 -2.77
CA ILE A 23 28.34 7.82 -1.55
C ILE A 23 27.57 6.94 -0.56
N GLY A 24 26.29 7.23 -0.30
CA GLY A 24 25.48 6.52 0.66
C GLY A 24 25.31 5.03 0.32
N ASN A 25 24.97 4.70 -0.92
CA ASN A 25 24.83 3.31 -1.35
C ASN A 25 26.17 2.57 -1.40
N SER A 26 27.29 3.27 -1.62
CA SER A 26 28.63 2.66 -1.57
C SER A 26 29.02 2.30 -0.14
N ILE A 27 28.72 3.16 0.84
CA ILE A 27 29.01 2.92 2.26
C ILE A 27 28.08 1.84 2.84
N LEU A 28 26.79 1.89 2.51
CA LEU A 28 25.78 0.94 2.99
C LEU A 28 25.71 -0.34 2.15
N GLU A 29 26.58 -0.47 1.13
CA GLU A 29 26.63 -1.60 0.19
C GLU A 29 25.28 -1.96 -0.45
N ILE A 30 24.43 -0.96 -0.73
CA ILE A 30 23.11 -1.18 -1.36
C ILE A 30 23.29 -1.39 -2.87
N LYS A 31 23.45 -2.65 -3.28
CA LYS A 31 23.78 -3.03 -4.67
C LYS A 31 22.58 -2.87 -5.62
N GLY A 32 22.83 -2.30 -6.79
CA GLY A 32 21.83 -2.21 -7.88
C GLY A 32 20.73 -1.16 -7.69
N MET A 33 20.78 -0.36 -6.62
CA MET A 33 19.70 0.58 -6.27
C MET A 33 20.04 2.07 -6.52
N LEU A 34 21.12 2.36 -7.25
CA LEU A 34 21.58 3.74 -7.50
C LEU A 34 20.51 4.60 -8.19
N TRP A 35 20.02 4.18 -9.35
CA TRP A 35 19.07 4.96 -10.15
C TRP A 35 17.69 5.15 -9.49
N PRO A 36 17.06 4.11 -8.91
CA PRO A 36 15.78 4.26 -8.20
C PRO A 36 15.88 5.20 -7.00
N TYR A 37 16.93 5.07 -6.19
CA TYR A 37 17.17 5.96 -5.05
C TYR A 37 17.41 7.39 -5.50
N TRP A 38 18.27 7.57 -6.50
CA TRP A 38 18.56 8.89 -7.03
C TRP A 38 17.30 9.57 -7.55
N LEU A 39 16.49 8.90 -8.39
CA LEU A 39 15.30 9.50 -8.97
C LEU A 39 14.30 9.96 -7.89
N ILE A 40 14.06 9.15 -6.87
CA ILE A 40 13.13 9.50 -5.79
C ILE A 40 13.69 10.64 -4.93
N LEU A 41 14.97 10.55 -4.51
CA LEU A 41 15.59 11.56 -3.65
C LEU A 41 15.78 12.88 -4.39
N PHE A 42 16.07 12.83 -5.69
CA PHE A 42 16.03 13.99 -6.58
C PHE A 42 14.64 14.62 -6.61
N SER A 43 13.59 13.82 -6.87
CA SER A 43 12.22 14.31 -6.97
C SER A 43 11.74 14.95 -5.67
N ALA A 44 12.10 14.36 -4.53
CA ALA A 44 11.80 14.89 -3.20
C ALA A 44 12.66 16.13 -2.84
N SER A 45 13.93 16.16 -3.23
CA SER A 45 14.79 17.34 -3.06
C SER A 45 14.25 18.53 -3.85
N PHE A 46 13.81 18.30 -5.09
CA PHE A 46 13.20 19.34 -5.91
C PHE A 46 11.87 19.83 -5.32
N PHE A 47 11.05 18.93 -4.78
CA PHE A 47 9.85 19.30 -4.00
C PHE A 47 10.20 20.24 -2.85
N SER A 48 11.19 19.90 -2.03
CA SER A 48 11.61 20.72 -0.89
C SER A 48 12.13 22.09 -1.33
N ASN A 49 12.85 22.18 -2.44
CA ASN A 49 13.29 23.45 -3.01
C ASN A 49 12.10 24.32 -3.45
N LEU A 50 11.12 23.75 -4.16
CA LEU A 50 9.90 24.49 -4.55
C LEU A 50 9.07 24.92 -3.33
N LEU A 51 8.96 24.07 -2.31
CA LEU A 51 8.25 24.40 -1.08
C LEU A 51 8.94 25.54 -0.33
N GLY A 52 10.27 25.48 -0.20
CA GLY A 52 11.08 26.53 0.40
C GLY A 52 10.92 27.88 -0.31
N LEU A 53 10.89 27.88 -1.65
CA LEU A 53 10.67 29.10 -2.43
C LEU A 53 9.26 29.66 -2.29
N ASN A 54 8.24 28.79 -2.21
CA ASN A 54 6.86 29.22 -1.92
C ASN A 54 6.78 29.86 -0.52
N VAL A 55 7.46 29.30 0.48
CA VAL A 55 7.52 29.89 1.82
C VAL A 55 8.24 31.24 1.78
N SER A 56 9.44 31.30 1.22
CA SER A 56 10.27 32.52 1.21
C SER A 56 9.61 33.68 0.45
N ASN A 57 8.81 33.39 -0.57
CA ASN A 57 8.12 34.42 -1.36
C ASN A 57 6.89 35.00 -0.65
N ASN A 58 6.28 34.26 0.29
CA ASN A 58 5.06 34.69 0.98
C ASN A 58 5.33 35.28 2.38
N MET A 59 6.47 34.95 2.99
CA MET A 59 6.81 35.40 4.34
C MET A 59 7.58 36.72 4.32
N LYS A 60 7.18 37.67 5.17
CA LYS A 60 7.79 39.00 5.25
C LYS A 60 8.97 39.10 6.23
N THR A 61 9.11 38.13 7.14
CA THR A 61 10.16 38.13 8.17
C THR A 61 10.86 36.78 8.24
N VAL A 62 12.15 36.81 8.56
CA VAL A 62 12.97 35.61 8.75
C VAL A 62 12.49 34.79 9.96
N VAL A 63 11.99 35.46 11.00
CA VAL A 63 11.41 34.81 12.19
C VAL A 63 10.21 33.92 11.83
N ALA A 64 9.32 34.37 10.95
CA ALA A 64 8.17 33.58 10.50
C ALA A 64 8.61 32.31 9.74
N ILE A 65 9.68 32.41 8.95
CA ILE A 65 10.25 31.26 8.21
C ILE A 65 10.78 30.22 9.20
N TYR A 66 11.51 30.63 10.24
CA TYR A 66 12.08 29.71 11.24
C TYR A 66 11.01 28.96 12.05
N ILE A 67 9.86 29.60 12.34
CA ILE A 67 8.74 28.93 13.01
C ILE A 67 8.05 27.94 12.06
N LEU A 68 7.94 28.29 10.77
CA LEU A 68 7.22 27.48 9.80
C LEU A 68 7.97 26.22 9.37
N ILE A 69 9.31 26.27 9.28
CA ILE A 69 10.12 25.12 8.83
C ILE A 69 9.85 23.86 9.69
N PRO A 70 9.94 23.89 11.04
CA PRO A 70 9.59 22.74 11.86
C PRO A 70 8.13 22.29 11.69
N LEU A 71 7.20 23.24 11.57
CA LEU A 71 5.78 22.94 11.37
C LEU A 71 5.52 22.19 10.05
N LEU A 72 6.34 22.42 9.03
CA LEU A 72 6.29 21.68 7.76
C LEU A 72 7.02 20.35 7.82
N LEU A 73 8.17 20.28 8.50
CA LEU A 73 9.01 19.08 8.55
C LEU A 73 8.47 17.99 9.48
N VAL A 74 7.99 18.36 10.67
CA VAL A 74 7.51 17.38 11.68
C VAL A 74 6.37 16.51 11.13
N PRO A 75 5.31 17.06 10.49
CA PRO A 75 4.28 16.24 9.86
C PRO A 75 4.82 15.34 8.76
N GLN A 76 5.81 15.78 7.98
CA GLN A 76 6.40 14.95 6.92
C GLN A 76 7.10 13.71 7.50
N MET A 77 7.78 13.86 8.63
CA MET A 77 8.45 12.75 9.32
C MET A 77 7.45 11.80 9.99
N LEU A 78 6.43 12.34 10.67
CA LEU A 78 5.45 11.54 11.41
C LEU A 78 4.46 10.82 10.49
N LEU A 79 3.97 11.51 9.45
CA LEU A 79 2.93 11.02 8.56
C LEU A 79 3.49 10.41 7.27
N GLY A 80 4.80 10.15 7.23
CA GLY A 80 5.49 9.44 6.15
C GLY A 80 5.27 7.91 6.17
N GLY A 81 4.75 7.35 7.27
CA GLY A 81 4.54 5.91 7.44
C GLY A 81 5.77 5.13 7.93
N ALA A 82 6.95 5.76 7.97
CA ALA A 82 8.18 5.16 8.49
C ALA A 82 8.25 5.16 10.03
N MET A 83 8.03 6.33 10.64
CA MET A 83 8.12 6.51 12.10
C MET A 83 6.83 6.07 12.82
N VAL A 84 5.67 6.35 12.21
CA VAL A 84 4.35 6.00 12.76
C VAL A 84 3.55 5.23 11.71
N LYS A 85 3.18 4.00 12.04
CA LYS A 85 2.29 3.17 11.19
C LYS A 85 0.92 3.85 11.06
N PHE A 86 0.39 3.93 9.84
CA PHE A 86 -0.90 4.59 9.56
C PHE A 86 -2.08 3.95 10.32
N ASP A 87 -2.00 2.66 10.60
CA ASP A 87 -3.03 1.91 11.32
C ASP A 87 -3.08 2.23 12.82
N LYS A 88 -2.04 2.88 13.36
CA LYS A 88 -1.97 3.35 14.75
C LYS A 88 -2.36 4.82 14.90
N LEU A 89 -2.71 5.50 13.80
CA LEU A 89 -3.27 6.85 13.88
C LEU A 89 -4.69 6.82 14.43
N ASN A 90 -5.17 7.97 14.92
CA ASN A 90 -6.53 8.08 15.45
C ASN A 90 -7.56 7.59 14.42
N ASN A 91 -8.52 6.76 14.86
CA ASN A 91 -9.59 6.15 14.06
C ASN A 91 -10.40 7.14 13.18
N ARG A 92 -10.44 8.43 13.54
CA ARG A 92 -11.08 9.48 12.73
C ARG A 92 -10.31 9.82 11.44
N ILE A 93 -9.01 9.53 11.40
CA ILE A 93 -8.09 9.88 10.33
C ILE A 93 -7.53 8.62 9.66
N SER A 94 -7.34 7.53 10.42
CA SER A 94 -6.84 6.26 9.90
C SER A 94 -7.90 5.49 9.10
N THR A 95 -7.45 4.78 8.08
CA THR A 95 -8.25 3.79 7.35
C THR A 95 -7.49 2.49 7.37
N GLN A 96 -8.16 1.38 7.66
CA GLN A 96 -7.50 0.06 7.67
C GLN A 96 -7.27 -0.50 6.26
N LYS A 97 -7.96 0.04 5.24
CA LYS A 97 -7.97 -0.48 3.86
C LYS A 97 -7.01 0.26 2.92
N TYR A 98 -6.82 1.55 3.16
CA TYR A 98 -6.02 2.45 2.32
C TYR A 98 -5.18 3.39 3.17
N VAL A 99 -4.12 3.95 2.59
CA VAL A 99 -3.37 5.07 3.19
C VAL A 99 -4.33 6.24 3.50
N PRO A 100 -4.26 6.84 4.69
CA PRO A 100 -5.03 8.03 5.06
C PRO A 100 -4.82 9.20 4.11
N VAL A 101 -5.86 9.99 3.86
CA VAL A 101 -5.79 11.17 2.98
C VAL A 101 -4.73 12.16 3.45
N ILE A 102 -4.52 12.29 4.76
CA ILE A 102 -3.46 13.16 5.28
C ILE A 102 -2.07 12.69 4.86
N GLY A 103 -1.86 11.37 4.71
CA GLY A 103 -0.64 10.78 4.17
C GLY A 103 -0.53 10.90 2.64
N ASP A 104 -1.63 11.17 1.92
CA ASP A 104 -1.64 11.51 0.49
C ASP A 104 -1.03 12.88 0.20
N ILE A 105 -1.03 13.79 1.18
CA ILE A 105 -0.43 15.13 1.07
C ILE A 105 1.07 15.14 1.40
N ILE A 106 1.60 14.05 1.97
CA ILE A 106 2.96 13.97 2.51
C ILE A 106 3.90 13.39 1.46
N THR A 107 4.80 14.22 0.92
CA THR A 107 5.78 13.82 -0.10
C THR A 107 6.70 12.71 0.39
N ALA A 108 7.11 12.79 1.66
CA ALA A 108 7.97 11.77 2.27
C ALA A 108 7.32 10.38 2.27
N ARG A 109 5.98 10.29 2.35
CA ARG A 109 5.24 9.03 2.30
C ARG A 109 5.39 8.38 0.93
N TRP A 110 5.15 9.13 -0.14
CA TRP A 110 5.28 8.64 -1.52
C TRP A 110 6.71 8.18 -1.82
N ALA A 111 7.70 8.97 -1.40
CA ALA A 111 9.12 8.64 -1.57
C ALA A 111 9.50 7.37 -0.81
N TYR A 112 9.11 7.26 0.46
CA TYR A 112 9.42 6.11 1.30
C TYR A 112 8.77 4.83 0.77
N GLU A 113 7.48 4.85 0.45
CA GLU A 113 6.79 3.69 -0.11
C GLU A 113 7.40 3.25 -1.45
N ALA A 114 7.79 4.20 -2.30
CA ALA A 114 8.42 3.88 -3.59
C ALA A 114 9.72 3.10 -3.41
N LEU A 115 10.59 3.58 -2.51
CA LEU A 115 11.88 2.95 -2.26
C LEU A 115 11.76 1.60 -1.57
N MET A 116 10.91 1.50 -0.54
CA MET A 116 10.72 0.25 0.20
C MET A 116 10.17 -0.87 -0.69
N VAL A 117 9.12 -0.57 -1.48
CA VAL A 117 8.54 -1.55 -2.42
C VAL A 117 9.52 -1.87 -3.54
N TYR A 118 10.22 -0.88 -4.09
CA TYR A 118 11.15 -1.12 -5.19
C TYR A 118 12.36 -1.95 -4.73
N GLN A 119 12.96 -1.60 -3.59
CA GLN A 119 14.11 -2.32 -3.05
C GLN A 119 13.76 -3.77 -2.72
N PHE A 120 12.57 -4.01 -2.18
CA PHE A 120 12.09 -5.36 -1.94
C PHE A 120 11.82 -6.11 -3.25
N ARG A 121 11.02 -5.57 -4.15
CA ARG A 121 10.54 -6.29 -5.34
C ARG A 121 11.59 -6.46 -6.43
N TYR A 122 12.45 -5.47 -6.65
CA TYR A 122 13.31 -5.39 -7.84
C TYR A 122 14.81 -5.58 -7.54
N ASN A 123 15.17 -6.08 -6.35
CA ASN A 123 16.54 -6.55 -6.15
C ASN A 123 16.80 -7.84 -6.95
N LYS A 124 18.06 -8.10 -7.28
CA LYS A 124 18.43 -9.22 -8.18
C LYS A 124 18.03 -10.60 -7.66
N TYR A 125 17.87 -10.76 -6.35
CA TYR A 125 17.41 -12.02 -5.77
C TYR A 125 15.88 -12.13 -5.85
N GLN A 126 15.16 -11.13 -5.35
CA GLN A 126 13.71 -11.18 -5.22
C GLN A 126 12.97 -11.03 -6.56
N ALA A 127 13.56 -10.36 -7.56
CA ALA A 127 12.86 -10.03 -8.80
C ALA A 127 12.27 -11.26 -9.52
N GLU A 128 12.99 -12.38 -9.52
CA GLU A 128 12.53 -13.63 -10.13
C GLU A 128 11.48 -14.35 -9.26
N LEU A 129 11.61 -14.25 -7.94
CA LEU A 129 10.79 -14.97 -6.95
C LEU A 129 9.51 -14.23 -6.54
N PHE A 130 9.41 -12.94 -6.85
CA PHE A 130 8.34 -12.08 -6.34
C PHE A 130 6.93 -12.58 -6.71
N GLU A 131 6.73 -12.97 -7.97
CA GLU A 131 5.41 -13.41 -8.45
C GLU A 131 4.96 -14.74 -7.82
N PRO A 132 5.76 -15.83 -7.82
CA PRO A 132 5.35 -17.06 -7.15
C PRO A 132 5.18 -16.87 -5.63
N GLU A 133 6.05 -16.10 -4.96
CA GLU A 133 5.86 -15.79 -3.53
C GLU A 133 4.60 -14.94 -3.28
N GLN A 134 4.23 -14.05 -4.20
CA GLN A 134 2.99 -13.30 -4.13
C GLN A 134 1.77 -14.23 -4.19
N ASN A 135 1.77 -15.19 -5.11
CA ASN A 135 0.69 -16.16 -5.27
C ASN A 135 0.60 -17.11 -4.08
N GLU A 136 1.75 -17.59 -3.59
CA GLU A 136 1.85 -18.41 -2.38
C GLU A 136 1.28 -17.67 -1.16
N SER A 137 1.71 -16.43 -0.95
CA SER A 137 1.23 -15.55 0.12
C SER A 137 -0.28 -15.27 0.01
N HIS A 138 -0.79 -15.11 -1.22
CA HIS A 138 -2.21 -14.96 -1.49
C HIS A 138 -2.99 -16.20 -1.05
N ALA A 139 -2.64 -17.38 -1.57
CA ALA A 139 -3.33 -18.62 -1.25
C ALA A 139 -3.22 -18.99 0.24
N ALA A 140 -2.03 -18.88 0.83
CA ALA A 140 -1.80 -19.14 2.25
C ALA A 140 -2.66 -18.23 3.15
N PHE A 141 -2.80 -16.95 2.80
CA PHE A 141 -3.66 -16.05 3.58
C PHE A 141 -5.12 -16.54 3.64
N TYR A 142 -5.65 -17.06 2.53
CA TYR A 142 -7.01 -17.57 2.50
C TYR A 142 -7.18 -18.82 3.36
N ILE A 143 -6.24 -19.76 3.25
CA ILE A 143 -6.28 -21.04 3.96
C ILE A 143 -6.07 -20.84 5.47
N ASP A 144 -5.06 -20.05 5.85
CA ASP A 144 -4.61 -19.97 7.24
C ASP A 144 -5.38 -18.94 8.07
N TYR A 145 -6.00 -17.94 7.42
CA TYR A 145 -6.64 -16.83 8.12
C TYR A 145 -8.07 -16.56 7.67
N LEU A 146 -8.30 -16.25 6.38
CA LEU A 146 -9.62 -15.76 5.96
C LEU A 146 -10.72 -16.81 6.09
N ILE A 147 -10.49 -18.02 5.56
CA ILE A 147 -11.50 -19.08 5.59
C ILE A 147 -11.77 -19.52 7.04
N PRO A 148 -10.77 -19.82 7.89
CA PRO A 148 -10.99 -20.13 9.29
C PRO A 148 -11.76 -19.05 10.05
N GLU A 149 -11.49 -17.76 9.78
CA GLU A 149 -12.22 -16.66 10.40
C GLU A 149 -13.70 -16.65 9.97
N VAL A 150 -13.98 -16.88 8.69
CA VAL A 150 -15.36 -16.97 8.17
C VAL A 150 -16.09 -18.19 8.76
N GLN A 151 -15.41 -19.32 8.92
CA GLN A 151 -15.95 -20.51 9.59
C GLN A 151 -16.29 -20.20 11.05
N THR A 152 -15.38 -19.56 11.78
CA THR A 152 -15.59 -19.14 13.17
C THR A 152 -16.79 -18.21 13.30
N LEU A 153 -16.95 -17.24 12.40
CA LEU A 153 -18.13 -16.37 12.36
C LEU A 153 -19.42 -17.17 12.10
N ALA A 154 -19.37 -18.14 11.19
CA ALA A 154 -20.52 -18.99 10.87
C ALA A 154 -20.94 -19.85 12.08
N ASP A 155 -19.98 -20.40 12.82
CA ASP A 155 -20.22 -21.17 14.04
C ASP A 155 -20.84 -20.28 15.14
N GLN A 156 -20.30 -19.07 15.33
CA GLN A 156 -20.85 -18.09 16.27
C GLN A 156 -22.27 -17.66 15.90
N CYS A 157 -22.57 -17.50 14.61
CA CYS A 157 -23.92 -17.22 14.14
C CYS A 157 -24.91 -18.33 14.54
N LEU A 158 -24.50 -19.59 14.47
CA LEU A 158 -25.34 -20.72 14.84
C LEU A 158 -25.68 -20.72 16.34
N ILE A 159 -24.72 -20.34 17.18
CA ILE A 159 -24.89 -20.22 18.63
C ILE A 159 -25.80 -19.04 18.99
N TYR A 160 -25.60 -17.88 18.35
CA TYR A 160 -26.29 -16.64 18.72
C TYR A 160 -27.69 -16.47 18.14
N ARG A 161 -28.12 -17.33 17.19
CA ARG A 161 -29.41 -17.19 16.49
C ARG A 161 -30.63 -17.08 17.41
N ASN A 162 -30.59 -17.73 18.57
CA ASN A 162 -31.71 -17.81 19.52
C ASN A 162 -31.51 -16.91 20.75
N ASP A 163 -30.44 -16.11 20.82
CA ASP A 163 -30.14 -15.23 21.95
C ASP A 163 -30.58 -13.79 21.64
N PRO A 164 -31.66 -13.29 22.27
CA PRO A 164 -32.16 -11.93 22.04
C PRO A 164 -31.10 -10.85 22.36
N GLY A 165 -30.21 -11.10 23.33
CA GLY A 165 -29.15 -10.18 23.74
C GLY A 165 -27.98 -10.09 22.76
N LYS A 166 -27.91 -11.00 21.77
CA LYS A 166 -26.83 -11.05 20.77
C LYS A 166 -27.29 -10.73 19.36
N LYS A 167 -28.56 -10.38 19.16
CA LYS A 167 -29.14 -10.11 17.84
C LYS A 167 -28.31 -9.15 16.97
N LEU A 168 -27.81 -8.05 17.54
CA LEU A 168 -26.97 -7.08 16.82
C LEU A 168 -25.63 -7.67 16.35
N ARG A 169 -25.01 -8.54 17.18
CA ARG A 169 -23.75 -9.20 16.80
C ARG A 169 -24.00 -10.24 15.71
N TYR A 170 -25.04 -11.03 15.87
CA TYR A 170 -25.49 -12.02 14.90
C TYR A 170 -25.71 -11.40 13.51
N SER A 171 -26.48 -10.31 13.43
CA SER A 171 -26.72 -9.62 12.16
C SER A 171 -25.44 -9.06 11.54
N SER A 172 -24.55 -8.50 12.37
CA SER A 172 -23.24 -8.00 11.91
C SER A 172 -22.34 -9.11 11.35
N PHE A 173 -22.38 -10.31 11.93
CA PHE A 173 -21.56 -11.44 11.49
C PHE A 173 -22.07 -12.00 10.17
N LEU A 174 -23.38 -12.19 10.03
CA LEU A 174 -23.98 -12.57 8.74
C LEU A 174 -23.62 -11.59 7.63
N LEU A 175 -23.67 -10.28 7.91
CA LEU A 175 -23.28 -9.26 6.93
C LEU A 175 -21.79 -9.33 6.55
N LYS A 176 -20.91 -9.60 7.51
CA LYS A 176 -19.47 -9.80 7.25
C LYS A 176 -19.22 -11.04 6.40
N ILE A 177 -19.88 -12.16 6.72
CA ILE A 177 -19.81 -13.41 5.95
C ILE A 177 -20.25 -13.15 4.51
N ARG A 178 -21.44 -12.56 4.31
CA ARG A 178 -21.95 -12.21 2.97
C ARG A 178 -20.93 -11.39 2.18
N THR A 179 -20.44 -10.32 2.80
CA THR A 179 -19.45 -9.42 2.18
C THR A 179 -18.18 -10.16 1.78
N GLN A 180 -17.70 -11.12 2.59
CA GLN A 180 -16.53 -11.91 2.21
C GLN A 180 -16.84 -12.89 1.10
N LEU A 181 -17.97 -13.61 1.15
CA LEU A 181 -18.31 -14.56 0.09
C LEU A 181 -18.47 -13.88 -1.28
N GLU A 182 -19.08 -12.70 -1.33
CA GLU A 182 -19.14 -11.89 -2.56
C GLU A 182 -17.76 -11.49 -3.07
N LYS A 183 -16.86 -11.08 -2.16
CA LYS A 183 -15.49 -10.73 -2.52
C LYS A 183 -14.74 -11.94 -3.08
N ILE A 184 -14.78 -13.07 -2.38
CA ILE A 184 -14.13 -14.32 -2.82
C ILE A 184 -14.66 -14.72 -4.21
N SER A 185 -15.99 -14.71 -4.40
CA SER A 185 -16.58 -15.05 -5.69
C SER A 185 -16.14 -14.10 -6.80
N SER A 186 -16.14 -12.79 -6.55
CA SER A 186 -15.84 -11.77 -7.56
C SER A 186 -14.35 -11.57 -7.85
N SER A 187 -13.46 -11.74 -6.88
CA SER A 187 -12.01 -11.60 -7.09
C SER A 187 -11.39 -12.85 -7.70
N GLU A 188 -11.84 -14.03 -7.28
CA GLU A 188 -11.28 -15.32 -7.70
C GLU A 188 -12.05 -15.98 -8.84
N ASN A 189 -13.14 -15.36 -9.30
CA ASN A 189 -14.05 -15.92 -10.30
C ASN A 189 -14.61 -17.30 -9.90
N LEU A 190 -14.82 -17.50 -8.59
CA LEU A 190 -15.41 -18.72 -8.03
C LEU A 190 -16.95 -18.62 -8.01
N PRO A 191 -17.67 -19.75 -8.19
CA PRO A 191 -19.13 -19.77 -8.05
C PRO A 191 -19.54 -19.24 -6.68
N LEU A 192 -20.52 -18.33 -6.66
CA LEU A 192 -21.08 -17.85 -5.40
C LEU A 192 -21.75 -19.00 -4.63
N PHE A 193 -21.72 -18.93 -3.31
CA PHE A 193 -22.39 -19.90 -2.45
C PHE A 193 -23.87 -20.06 -2.82
N GLU A 194 -24.33 -21.28 -3.09
CA GLU A 194 -25.66 -21.55 -3.64
C GLU A 194 -26.81 -21.01 -2.76
N ALA A 195 -26.67 -21.09 -1.43
CA ALA A 195 -27.66 -20.59 -0.49
C ALA A 195 -27.33 -19.18 0.03
N PHE A 196 -26.64 -18.35 -0.76
CA PHE A 196 -26.22 -17.00 -0.38
C PHE A 196 -27.35 -16.14 0.17
N GLU A 197 -28.52 -16.17 -0.48
CA GLU A 197 -29.67 -15.39 -0.02
C GLU A 197 -30.19 -15.82 1.34
N LYS A 198 -29.97 -17.09 1.73
CA LYS A 198 -30.36 -17.62 3.04
C LYS A 198 -29.41 -17.22 4.17
N LEU A 199 -28.31 -16.52 3.88
CA LEU A 199 -27.43 -15.91 4.89
C LEU A 199 -28.07 -14.61 5.42
N ASN A 200 -29.20 -14.74 6.09
CA ASN A 200 -29.94 -13.63 6.70
C ASN A 200 -30.58 -14.09 8.02
N GLU A 201 -31.00 -13.13 8.84
CA GLU A 201 -31.51 -13.41 10.19
C GLU A 201 -32.69 -14.39 10.22
N MET A 202 -33.52 -14.40 9.17
CA MET A 202 -34.75 -15.20 9.10
C MET A 202 -34.51 -16.63 8.58
N SER A 203 -33.48 -16.82 7.75
CA SER A 203 -33.31 -18.05 6.97
C SER A 203 -32.06 -18.87 7.34
N TYR A 204 -31.17 -18.34 8.16
CA TYR A 204 -29.96 -19.04 8.56
C TYR A 204 -30.28 -20.20 9.53
N SER A 205 -30.08 -21.42 9.05
CA SER A 205 -30.38 -22.66 9.77
C SER A 205 -29.16 -23.58 9.86
N GLU A 206 -29.27 -24.69 10.60
CA GLU A 206 -28.21 -25.72 10.67
C GLU A 206 -27.88 -26.29 9.29
N GLN A 207 -28.89 -26.46 8.42
CA GLN A 207 -28.68 -26.93 7.06
C GLN A 207 -27.91 -25.89 6.21
N VAL A 208 -28.24 -24.61 6.34
CA VAL A 208 -27.52 -23.52 5.64
C VAL A 208 -26.09 -23.43 6.15
N HIS A 209 -25.89 -23.55 7.46
CA HIS A 209 -24.58 -23.59 8.09
C HIS A 209 -23.71 -24.75 7.59
N ALA A 210 -24.23 -25.98 7.60
CA ALA A 210 -23.52 -27.15 7.08
C ALA A 210 -23.18 -27.00 5.58
N SER A 211 -24.10 -26.42 4.80
CA SER A 211 -23.86 -26.13 3.38
C SER A 211 -22.75 -25.08 3.19
N LEU A 212 -22.72 -24.05 4.03
CA LEU A 212 -21.67 -23.03 4.03
C LEU A 212 -20.30 -23.63 4.40
N GLN A 213 -20.24 -24.49 5.43
CA GLN A 213 -19.01 -25.19 5.79
C GLN A 213 -18.49 -26.05 4.62
N ASN A 214 -19.36 -26.80 3.95
CA ASN A 214 -19.00 -27.57 2.76
C ASN A 214 -18.50 -26.69 1.60
N TYR A 215 -19.10 -25.51 1.40
CA TYR A 215 -18.62 -24.53 0.43
C TYR A 215 -17.22 -24.03 0.79
N LEU A 216 -16.97 -23.65 2.05
CA LEU A 216 -15.67 -23.17 2.52
C LEU A 216 -14.57 -24.25 2.40
N ILE A 217 -14.91 -25.53 2.59
CA ILE A 217 -13.99 -26.65 2.31
C ILE A 217 -13.65 -26.73 0.82
N LYS A 218 -14.62 -26.54 -0.09
CA LYS A 218 -14.34 -26.50 -1.54
C LYS A 218 -13.41 -25.33 -1.89
N VAL A 219 -13.64 -24.15 -1.32
CA VAL A 219 -12.79 -22.97 -1.49
C VAL A 219 -11.38 -23.23 -0.94
N THR A 220 -11.26 -23.87 0.22
CA THR A 220 -9.96 -24.26 0.79
C THR A 220 -9.18 -25.18 -0.15
N ARG A 221 -9.85 -26.18 -0.75
CA ARG A 221 -9.22 -27.07 -1.74
C ARG A 221 -8.76 -26.33 -3.00
N TYR A 222 -9.51 -25.32 -3.45
CA TYR A 222 -9.09 -24.47 -4.55
C TYR A 222 -7.78 -23.76 -4.22
N PHE A 223 -7.72 -23.03 -3.10
CA PHE A 223 -6.49 -22.34 -2.69
C PHE A 223 -5.34 -23.28 -2.35
N SER A 224 -5.62 -24.51 -1.88
CA SER A 224 -4.57 -25.50 -1.65
C SER A 224 -3.87 -25.89 -2.95
N LYS A 225 -4.60 -25.96 -4.07
CA LYS A 225 -4.01 -26.21 -5.39
C LYS A 225 -3.16 -25.02 -5.85
N GLU A 226 -3.68 -23.80 -5.68
CA GLU A 226 -2.93 -22.57 -6.00
C GLU A 226 -1.64 -22.46 -5.18
N LEU A 227 -1.71 -22.75 -3.88
CA LEU A 227 -0.55 -22.74 -2.98
C LEU A 227 0.52 -23.73 -3.43
N ASN A 228 0.12 -24.97 -3.74
CA ASN A 228 1.05 -26.00 -4.21
C ASN A 228 1.66 -25.62 -5.56
N SER A 229 0.86 -25.08 -6.49
CA SER A 229 1.34 -24.63 -7.80
C SER A 229 2.37 -23.50 -7.66
N ALA A 230 2.07 -22.50 -6.85
CA ALA A 230 2.97 -21.37 -6.60
C ALA A 230 4.27 -21.81 -5.91
N SER A 231 4.19 -22.75 -4.96
CA SER A 231 5.36 -23.31 -4.29
C SER A 231 6.26 -24.08 -5.27
N LEU A 232 5.67 -24.89 -6.15
CA LEU A 232 6.41 -25.60 -7.20
C LEU A 232 7.09 -24.64 -8.18
N GLU A 233 6.41 -23.58 -8.60
CA GLU A 233 6.99 -22.55 -9.46
C GLU A 233 8.17 -21.84 -8.77
N LYS A 234 8.03 -21.50 -7.49
CA LYS A 234 9.11 -20.90 -6.69
C LYS A 234 10.33 -21.82 -6.64
N ASP A 235 10.13 -23.10 -6.34
CA ASP A 235 11.21 -24.08 -6.25
C ASP A 235 11.92 -24.25 -7.60
N GLN A 236 11.17 -24.31 -8.70
CA GLN A 236 11.72 -24.33 -10.06
C GLN A 236 12.57 -23.08 -10.35
N LYS A 237 12.08 -21.89 -10.00
CA LYS A 237 12.86 -20.66 -10.20
C LYS A 237 14.14 -20.65 -9.36
N LEU A 238 14.11 -21.17 -8.14
CA LEU A 238 15.32 -21.30 -7.30
C LEU A 238 16.33 -22.26 -7.93
N GLU A 239 15.89 -23.40 -8.48
CA GLU A 239 16.74 -24.35 -9.19
C GLU A 239 17.34 -23.75 -10.47
N ASP A 240 16.53 -23.04 -11.26
CA ASP A 240 16.97 -22.33 -12.46
C ASP A 240 17.98 -21.23 -12.14
N MET A 241 17.75 -20.46 -11.07
CA MET A 241 18.69 -19.45 -10.61
C MET A 241 20.00 -20.09 -10.17
N ALA A 242 19.94 -21.15 -9.36
CA ALA A 242 21.12 -21.87 -8.88
C ALA A 242 21.94 -22.43 -10.05
N SER A 243 21.31 -23.06 -11.03
CA SER A 243 22.02 -23.61 -12.21
C SER A 243 22.73 -22.54 -13.04
N LYS A 244 22.12 -21.34 -13.19
CA LYS A 244 22.70 -20.22 -13.94
C LYS A 244 23.91 -19.57 -13.29
N ILE A 245 23.97 -19.53 -11.96
CA ILE A 245 24.98 -18.76 -11.22
C ILE A 245 26.06 -19.62 -10.55
N GLY A 246 26.05 -20.94 -10.78
CA GLY A 246 27.12 -21.85 -10.31
C GLY A 246 26.78 -22.67 -9.06
N GLY A 247 25.50 -22.88 -8.77
CA GLY A 247 25.01 -23.78 -7.73
C GLY A 247 24.34 -23.07 -6.55
N LYS A 248 23.99 -23.86 -5.52
CA LYS A 248 23.26 -23.39 -4.34
C LYS A 248 24.07 -22.38 -3.51
N ASP A 249 25.38 -22.56 -3.40
CA ASP A 249 26.23 -21.64 -2.64
C ASP A 249 26.27 -20.24 -3.27
N ALA A 250 26.31 -20.16 -4.61
CA ALA A 250 26.24 -18.89 -5.33
C ALA A 250 24.87 -18.22 -5.18
N LEU A 251 23.78 -18.99 -5.07
CA LEU A 251 22.44 -18.47 -4.76
C LEU A 251 22.36 -17.89 -3.35
N ILE A 252 22.97 -18.54 -2.36
CA ILE A 252 23.05 -18.02 -0.99
C ILE A 252 23.82 -16.69 -0.97
N LEU A 253 24.93 -16.59 -1.71
CA LEU A 253 25.68 -15.34 -1.85
C LEU A 253 24.85 -14.25 -2.54
N LEU A 254 24.08 -14.59 -3.57
CA LEU A 254 23.17 -13.65 -4.23
C LEU A 254 22.13 -13.10 -3.24
N HIS A 255 21.52 -13.98 -2.44
CA HIS A 255 20.60 -13.57 -1.37
C HIS A 255 21.27 -12.63 -0.37
N GLN A 256 22.42 -13.01 0.17
CA GLN A 256 23.16 -12.20 1.15
C GLN A 256 23.54 -10.80 0.62
N GLN A 257 23.82 -10.68 -0.67
CA GLN A 257 24.27 -9.42 -1.27
C GLN A 257 23.13 -8.48 -1.72
N TYR A 258 21.95 -9.02 -2.01
CA TYR A 258 20.87 -8.24 -2.64
C TYR A 258 19.58 -8.20 -1.82
N TYR A 259 19.37 -9.14 -0.89
CA TYR A 259 18.17 -9.19 -0.06
C TYR A 259 18.39 -8.44 1.26
N ASN A 260 17.49 -7.48 1.55
CA ASN A 260 17.52 -6.72 2.79
C ASN A 260 16.42 -7.21 3.75
N ASN A 261 16.82 -7.96 4.78
CA ASN A 261 15.89 -8.51 5.78
C ASN A 261 15.09 -7.42 6.51
N ALA A 262 15.70 -6.27 6.84
CA ALA A 262 14.97 -5.21 7.54
C ALA A 262 13.88 -4.58 6.66
N VAL A 263 14.16 -4.40 5.36
CA VAL A 263 13.16 -3.93 4.39
C VAL A 263 12.05 -4.96 4.26
N ALA A 264 12.42 -6.23 4.08
CA ALA A 264 11.52 -7.36 4.00
C ALA A 264 10.57 -7.43 5.21
N ASP A 265 11.08 -7.34 6.43
CA ASP A 265 10.29 -7.38 7.66
C ASP A 265 9.27 -6.23 7.75
N ILE A 266 9.65 -5.04 7.28
CA ILE A 266 8.77 -3.87 7.26
C ILE A 266 7.65 -4.03 6.22
N VAL A 267 8.00 -4.35 4.97
CA VAL A 267 7.01 -4.42 3.88
C VAL A 267 6.14 -5.68 3.92
N MET A 268 6.61 -6.74 4.58
CA MET A 268 5.81 -7.93 4.86
C MET A 268 5.03 -7.83 6.18
N ASN A 269 5.28 -6.79 6.96
CA ASN A 269 4.65 -6.57 8.27
C ASN A 269 4.87 -7.72 9.27
N LYS A 270 6.05 -8.36 9.26
CA LYS A 270 6.35 -9.54 10.10
C LYS A 270 6.30 -9.29 11.62
N ASN A 271 6.45 -8.02 12.02
CA ASN A 271 6.46 -7.63 13.44
C ASN A 271 5.07 -7.30 14.00
N ASP A 272 4.01 -7.24 13.19
CA ASP A 272 2.65 -7.12 13.70
C ASP A 272 2.04 -8.50 13.97
N ARG A 273 1.27 -8.60 15.06
CA ARG A 273 0.55 -9.83 15.44
C ARG A 273 -0.77 -9.98 14.67
N ASP A 274 -1.35 -8.86 14.26
CA ASP A 274 -2.65 -8.83 13.60
C ASP A 274 -2.49 -9.04 12.10
N ASN A 275 -2.63 -10.29 11.65
CA ASN A 275 -2.59 -10.67 10.23
C ASN A 275 -3.88 -10.30 9.48
N LEU A 276 -4.96 -10.06 10.23
CA LEU A 276 -6.31 -9.81 9.76
C LEU A 276 -6.98 -8.88 10.76
N VAL A 277 -7.73 -7.89 10.25
CA VAL A 277 -8.50 -6.97 11.10
C VAL A 277 -9.91 -6.78 10.58
N TYR A 278 -10.85 -6.56 11.50
CA TYR A 278 -12.20 -6.17 11.18
C TYR A 278 -12.28 -4.66 10.96
N TYR A 279 -12.76 -4.24 9.79
CA TYR A 279 -13.01 -2.84 9.51
C TYR A 279 -14.36 -2.65 8.83
N LYS A 280 -15.29 -1.99 9.53
CA LYS A 280 -16.71 -1.92 9.15
C LYS A 280 -17.27 -3.35 9.01
N ASN A 281 -17.83 -3.68 7.83
CA ASN A 281 -18.40 -5.00 7.52
C ASN A 281 -17.41 -5.87 6.73
N GLU A 282 -16.15 -5.46 6.64
CA GLU A 282 -15.12 -6.17 5.88
C GLU A 282 -14.06 -6.76 6.80
N ILE A 283 -13.59 -7.95 6.40
CA ILE A 283 -12.34 -8.52 6.86
C ILE A 283 -11.24 -7.96 5.96
N ILE A 284 -10.21 -7.36 6.57
CA ILE A 284 -9.09 -6.74 5.87
C ILE A 284 -7.81 -7.50 6.19
N ARG A 285 -7.11 -7.93 5.14
CA ARG A 285 -5.78 -8.52 5.22
C ARG A 285 -4.75 -7.46 5.68
N LYS A 286 -3.90 -7.84 6.63
CA LYS A 286 -2.74 -7.06 7.11
C LYS A 286 -1.42 -7.82 6.98
N LYS A 287 -1.48 -9.14 6.79
CA LYS A 287 -0.33 -9.99 6.48
C LYS A 287 0.27 -9.61 5.13
N GLU A 288 1.59 -9.41 5.10
CA GLU A 288 2.38 -9.27 3.88
C GLU A 288 1.79 -8.28 2.85
N PRO A 289 1.64 -6.98 3.19
CA PRO A 289 0.98 -6.00 2.32
C PRO A 289 1.67 -5.84 0.96
N VAL A 290 2.98 -6.08 0.89
CA VAL A 290 3.75 -6.06 -0.38
C VAL A 290 3.31 -7.12 -1.38
N TYR A 291 2.68 -8.20 -0.93
CA TYR A 291 2.12 -9.25 -1.78
C TYR A 291 0.63 -9.06 -2.06
N GLN A 292 -0.04 -8.15 -1.35
CA GLN A 292 -1.47 -7.91 -1.56
C GLN A 292 -1.70 -6.93 -2.72
N LEU A 293 -2.56 -7.30 -3.67
CA LEU A 293 -2.99 -6.41 -4.76
C LEU A 293 -3.97 -5.33 -4.27
N PRO A 294 -3.97 -4.12 -4.89
CA PRO A 294 -4.81 -3.01 -4.46
C PRO A 294 -6.30 -3.25 -4.75
N ALA A 295 -7.15 -2.93 -3.76
CA ALA A 295 -8.60 -3.08 -3.90
C ALA A 295 -9.30 -1.94 -4.69
N ALA A 296 -8.82 -0.70 -4.58
CA ALA A 296 -9.49 0.44 -5.23
C ALA A 296 -9.00 0.65 -6.66
N ARG A 297 -9.87 1.20 -7.52
CA ARG A 297 -9.57 1.50 -8.94
C ARG A 297 -9.15 2.95 -9.19
N ASN A 298 -8.98 3.76 -8.15
CA ASN A 298 -8.71 5.21 -8.25
C ASN A 298 -7.28 5.58 -7.83
N GLY A 299 -6.36 4.62 -7.82
CA GLY A 299 -4.97 4.80 -7.39
C GLY A 299 -4.75 4.68 -5.88
N ARG A 300 -5.80 4.71 -5.05
CA ARG A 300 -5.66 4.45 -3.61
C ARG A 300 -5.39 2.97 -3.36
N ALA A 301 -4.47 2.70 -2.44
CA ALA A 301 -4.12 1.35 -2.03
C ALA A 301 -3.72 1.33 -0.55
N HIS A 302 -3.61 0.14 0.02
CA HIS A 302 -2.90 -0.04 1.29
C HIS A 302 -1.43 0.34 1.13
N PHE A 303 -0.80 0.66 2.25
CA PHE A 303 0.60 1.04 2.28
C PHE A 303 1.48 -0.15 1.90
N PHE A 304 2.50 0.10 1.08
CA PHE A 304 3.39 -0.92 0.51
C PHE A 304 2.76 -1.87 -0.51
N ALA A 305 1.55 -1.58 -1.02
CA ALA A 305 1.02 -2.35 -2.15
C ALA A 305 2.05 -2.40 -3.30
N PRO A 306 2.23 -3.54 -3.98
CA PRO A 306 3.23 -3.67 -5.04
C PRO A 306 2.88 -2.86 -6.28
N GLU A 307 1.59 -2.60 -6.46
CA GLU A 307 1.02 -1.89 -7.60
C GLU A 307 -0.14 -1.01 -7.16
N LYS A 308 -0.47 -0.03 -8.00
CA LYS A 308 -1.62 0.87 -7.87
C LYS A 308 -2.52 0.70 -9.08
N LYS A 309 -3.83 0.67 -8.87
CA LYS A 309 -4.82 0.42 -9.93
C LYS A 309 -5.54 1.71 -10.32
N LEU A 310 -5.46 2.06 -11.61
CA LEU A 310 -6.14 3.20 -12.24
C LEU A 310 -7.10 2.70 -13.30
N GLY A 311 -8.40 2.70 -12.97
CA GLY A 311 -9.45 2.10 -13.79
C GLY A 311 -9.22 0.59 -13.96
N ARG A 312 -8.77 0.20 -15.16
CA ARG A 312 -8.43 -1.19 -15.51
C ARG A 312 -6.93 -1.46 -15.50
N TYR A 313 -6.10 -0.43 -15.48
CA TYR A 313 -4.64 -0.57 -15.60
C TYR A 313 -3.99 -0.68 -14.23
N TYR A 314 -2.98 -1.54 -14.15
CA TYR A 314 -2.09 -1.66 -13.00
C TYR A 314 -0.80 -0.92 -13.32
N LEU A 315 -0.33 -0.11 -12.38
CA LEU A 315 0.94 0.58 -12.47
C LEU A 315 1.80 0.19 -11.28
N ASN A 316 3.08 -0.08 -11.53
CA ASN A 316 4.01 -0.34 -10.45
C ASN A 316 4.07 0.84 -9.47
N THR A 317 4.10 0.54 -8.17
CA THR A 317 4.09 1.54 -7.10
C THR A 317 5.23 2.55 -7.22
N PHE A 318 6.42 2.15 -7.69
CA PHE A 318 7.53 3.08 -7.89
C PHE A 318 7.16 4.21 -8.84
N TRP A 319 6.70 3.89 -10.06
CA TRP A 319 6.36 4.89 -11.06
C TRP A 319 5.12 5.70 -10.69
N PHE A 320 4.12 5.05 -10.08
CA PHE A 320 2.95 5.77 -9.55
C PHE A 320 3.38 6.84 -8.55
N ASN A 321 4.25 6.48 -7.61
CA ASN A 321 4.71 7.38 -6.56
C ASN A 321 5.63 8.48 -7.11
N VAL A 322 6.49 8.18 -8.10
CA VAL A 322 7.24 9.20 -8.85
C VAL A 322 6.27 10.22 -9.45
N MET A 323 5.25 9.77 -10.19
CA MET A 323 4.26 10.67 -10.80
C MET A 323 3.50 11.49 -9.74
N ALA A 324 3.17 10.91 -8.60
CA ALA A 324 2.53 11.63 -7.50
C ALA A 324 3.42 12.77 -6.98
N ILE A 325 4.71 12.52 -6.75
CA ILE A 325 5.66 13.56 -6.34
C ILE A 325 5.80 14.64 -7.41
N TRP A 326 5.89 14.27 -8.69
CA TRP A 326 5.98 15.24 -9.79
C TRP A 326 4.71 16.06 -9.98
N MET A 327 3.53 15.48 -9.72
CA MET A 327 2.28 16.22 -9.66
C MET A 327 2.30 17.24 -8.52
N MET A 328 2.81 16.88 -7.34
CA MET A 328 2.99 17.82 -6.24
C MET A 328 3.99 18.96 -6.59
N ASN A 329 5.08 18.62 -7.29
CA ASN A 329 6.04 19.60 -7.81
C ASN A 329 5.38 20.56 -8.79
N LEU A 330 4.55 20.05 -9.71
CA LEU A 330 3.80 20.88 -10.65
C LEU A 330 2.84 21.84 -9.93
N VAL A 331 2.11 21.36 -8.92
CA VAL A 331 1.21 22.21 -8.12
C VAL A 331 1.99 23.32 -7.41
N LEU A 332 3.10 23.01 -6.74
CA LEU A 332 3.94 24.01 -6.08
C LEU A 332 4.56 25.01 -7.06
N TYR A 333 4.95 24.53 -8.25
CA TYR A 333 5.46 25.40 -9.31
C TYR A 333 4.39 26.38 -9.80
N LEU A 334 3.15 25.92 -10.03
CA LEU A 334 2.03 26.78 -10.42
C LEU A 334 1.68 27.80 -9.33
N PHE A 335 1.68 27.38 -8.05
CA PHE A 335 1.50 28.26 -6.89
C PHE A 335 2.52 29.39 -6.85
N LEU A 336 3.75 29.06 -7.20
CA LEU A 336 4.85 30.01 -7.21
C LEU A 336 4.77 30.98 -8.38
N GLN A 337 4.35 30.54 -9.56
CA GLN A 337 4.18 31.41 -10.73
C GLN A 337 3.03 32.41 -10.56
N ARG A 338 1.85 31.96 -10.12
CA ARG A 338 0.64 32.80 -10.07
C ARG A 338 0.43 33.48 -8.72
N GLY A 339 1.21 33.09 -7.69
CA GLY A 339 0.99 33.44 -6.30
C GLY A 339 -0.13 32.60 -5.68
N MET A 340 0.12 32.01 -4.51
CA MET A 340 -0.81 31.10 -3.81
C MET A 340 -2.21 31.69 -3.65
N VAL A 341 -2.31 32.99 -3.34
CA VAL A 341 -3.58 33.69 -3.09
C VAL A 341 -4.45 33.79 -4.34
N LYS A 342 -3.85 34.05 -5.52
CA LYS A 342 -4.62 34.17 -6.77
C LYS A 342 -5.19 32.83 -7.22
N ILE A 343 -4.44 31.74 -7.04
CA ILE A 343 -4.94 30.40 -7.38
C ILE A 343 -6.02 29.95 -6.40
N ALA A 344 -5.81 30.08 -5.09
CA ALA A 344 -6.83 29.74 -4.09
C ALA A 344 -8.14 30.52 -4.33
N GLY A 345 -8.03 31.82 -4.62
CA GLY A 345 -9.18 32.65 -5.00
C GLY A 345 -9.88 32.19 -6.29
N SER A 346 -9.13 31.77 -7.31
CA SER A 346 -9.70 31.24 -8.57
C SER A 346 -10.38 29.88 -8.38
N ALA A 347 -9.79 28.99 -7.57
CA ALA A 347 -10.31 27.67 -7.28
C ALA A 347 -11.63 27.77 -6.50
N ILE A 348 -11.68 28.62 -5.46
CA ILE A 348 -12.91 28.88 -4.69
C ILE A 348 -14.00 29.46 -5.60
N LYS A 349 -13.68 30.41 -6.49
CA LYS A 349 -14.64 30.96 -7.46
C LYS A 349 -15.14 29.90 -8.44
N SER A 350 -14.27 29.02 -8.94
CA SER A 350 -14.65 27.93 -9.85
C SER A 350 -15.53 26.87 -9.17
N PHE A 351 -15.25 26.54 -7.90
CA PHE A 351 -16.03 25.57 -7.13
C PHE A 351 -17.40 26.14 -6.74
N ALA A 352 -17.46 27.44 -6.41
CA ALA A 352 -18.71 28.15 -6.18
C ALA A 352 -19.56 28.25 -7.46
N ALA A 353 -18.95 28.43 -8.63
CA ALA A 353 -19.64 28.42 -9.91
C ALA A 353 -20.16 27.02 -10.30
N PHE A 354 -19.38 25.96 -10.03
CA PHE A 354 -19.79 24.57 -10.27
C PHE A 354 -20.97 24.14 -9.39
N LYS A 355 -21.03 24.61 -8.14
CA LYS A 355 -22.16 24.37 -7.23
C LYS A 355 -23.41 25.21 -7.57
N LYS A 356 -23.29 26.20 -8.45
CA LYS A 356 -24.42 27.04 -8.91
C LYS A 356 -25.05 26.51 -10.20
N ASN A 357 -24.37 25.61 -10.90
CA ASN A 357 -24.78 25.00 -12.16
C ASN A 357 -25.16 23.51 -12.05
N ASN A 358 -25.16 22.97 -10.82
CA ASN A 358 -25.79 21.71 -10.41
C ASN A 358 -26.77 22.04 -9.28
#